data_AF-A0A356T3Q5-F1
#
_entry.id   AF-A0A356T3Q5-F1
#
_cell.length_a   1.000
_cell.length_b   1.000
_cell.length_c   1.000
_cell.angle_alpha   90.00
_cell.angle_beta   90.00
_cell.angle_gamma   90.00
#
_symmetry.space_group_name_H-M   'P 1'
#
loop_
_entity.id
_entity.type
_entity.pdbx_description
1 polymer ?
#
loop_
_entity_poly.entity_id
_entity_poly.type
_entity_poly.pdbx_seq_one_letter_code
_entity_poly.pdbx_strand_id
1 'polypeptide(L)'
;MLNDFELLRPPFPRAAATLSVPHLQPMNRPEHWWRDRPSWLDAQYETESELRWLSEAESRGRLHDLASAPTDPRAGGWAMLLHDGAVAPTTAVAVAELPARSDRTGQTPYYPTLWVDTTQPDRWWLALDAMAPPPVWIDAGASEGALREAYAPYRPDGLLPEPCLYREHSFFVCFADEAPLDQLAQMVASRPLMDGALVWGSACAHDPWKASVRMPAIELQRAVADDLRQHGGKQASFTWRSAFSQSVIRVREHRLGVTVCDVRYRPASSGSTIAALAALRGVDYPADLPVDVAAGLLALPQETSAALEARLRDAAPPDLEAEEAGLPSPVVDDALAYAVLHAHDLPRARWVVKEALGRSPYERQAGRLIAKHLGLYADLADLVAREPEPSRLGRESWLLDLGDPS
;
A
#
# COMPACT_ATOMS: atom_id res chain seq x y z
N MET A 1 2.27 -20.99 -28.08
CA MET A 1 1.53 -20.87 -26.81
C MET A 1 2.33 -21.59 -25.73
N LEU A 2 3.46 -21.01 -25.34
CA LEU A 2 4.40 -21.53 -24.34
C LEU A 2 4.56 -20.44 -23.27
N ASN A 3 4.22 -20.80 -22.03
CA ASN A 3 4.52 -20.19 -20.72
C ASN A 3 5.27 -18.85 -20.66
N ASP A 4 4.53 -17.76 -20.38
CA ASP A 4 5.07 -16.49 -19.86
C ASP A 4 5.10 -16.42 -18.31
N PHE A 5 4.86 -17.54 -17.61
CA PHE A 5 4.87 -17.61 -16.13
C PHE A 5 6.26 -17.53 -15.48
N GLU A 6 7.35 -17.38 -16.24
CA GLU A 6 8.69 -17.17 -15.65
C GLU A 6 8.88 -15.76 -15.07
N LEU A 7 8.04 -14.78 -15.45
CA LEU A 7 8.17 -13.37 -15.05
C LEU A 7 7.62 -13.07 -13.64
N LEU A 8 6.82 -13.96 -13.06
CA LEU A 8 6.30 -13.84 -11.69
C LEU A 8 7.10 -14.63 -10.65
N ARG A 9 8.30 -15.12 -11.00
CA ARG A 9 9.18 -15.70 -9.98
C ARG A 9 9.68 -14.55 -9.10
N PRO A 10 9.30 -14.48 -7.81
CA PRO A 10 9.95 -13.53 -6.92
C PRO A 10 11.46 -13.80 -6.94
N PRO A 11 12.32 -12.78 -6.83
CA PRO A 11 13.75 -13.01 -6.66
C PRO A 11 13.91 -13.79 -5.36
N PHE A 12 14.06 -15.11 -5.45
CA PHE A 12 14.37 -15.93 -4.28
C PHE A 12 15.75 -15.50 -3.80
N PRO A 13 15.88 -14.94 -2.58
CA PRO A 13 17.21 -14.76 -2.01
C PRO A 13 17.88 -16.14 -1.95
N ARG A 14 19.10 -16.23 -2.50
CA ARG A 14 19.92 -17.43 -2.36
C ARG A 14 20.10 -17.71 -0.87
N ALA A 15 19.57 -18.85 -0.41
CA ALA A 15 19.80 -19.51 0.87
C ALA A 15 20.20 -18.56 2.01
N ALA A 16 19.20 -17.94 2.67
CA ALA A 16 19.42 -17.41 4.01
C ALA A 16 19.70 -18.60 4.95
N ALA A 17 20.88 -18.61 5.57
CA ALA A 17 21.19 -19.54 6.63
C ALA A 17 20.09 -19.45 7.70
N THR A 18 19.61 -20.61 8.16
CA THR A 18 18.65 -20.72 9.25
C THR A 18 19.26 -20.11 10.52
N LEU A 19 19.04 -18.82 10.73
CA LEU A 19 19.37 -18.17 11.98
C LEU A 19 18.30 -18.55 12.99
N SER A 20 18.63 -19.52 13.84
CA SER A 20 17.87 -19.78 15.06
C SER A 20 17.74 -18.48 15.84
N VAL A 21 16.50 -18.01 16.06
CA VAL A 21 16.21 -16.89 16.93
C VAL A 21 16.72 -17.26 18.33
N PRO A 22 17.72 -16.55 18.88
CA PRO A 22 18.16 -16.84 20.23
C PRO A 22 17.00 -16.51 21.16
N HIS A 23 16.60 -17.47 22.01
CA HIS A 23 15.90 -17.11 23.24
C HIS A 23 16.77 -16.10 23.97
N LEU A 24 16.19 -14.95 24.32
CA LEU A 24 16.82 -13.90 25.12
C LEU A 24 17.30 -14.53 26.44
N GLN A 25 18.56 -14.98 26.49
CA GLN A 25 19.26 -15.12 27.76
C GLN A 25 19.38 -13.71 28.34
N PRO A 26 19.35 -13.55 29.67
CA PRO A 26 19.57 -12.26 30.31
C PRO A 26 21.00 -11.80 29.99
N MET A 27 21.16 -11.07 28.89
CA MET A 27 22.41 -10.42 28.55
C MET A 27 22.61 -9.29 29.56
N ASN A 28 23.81 -9.20 30.11
CA ASN A 28 24.23 -8.03 30.91
C ASN A 28 23.89 -6.77 30.11
N ARG A 29 22.99 -5.93 30.63
CA ARG A 29 22.66 -4.65 29.99
C ARG A 29 23.95 -3.82 29.89
N PRO A 30 24.34 -3.36 28.69
CA PRO A 30 25.55 -2.54 28.53
C PRO A 30 25.33 -1.17 29.17
N GLU A 31 26.28 -0.67 29.96
CA GLU A 31 26.21 0.70 30.52
C GLU A 31 25.80 1.72 29.44
N HIS A 32 24.88 2.63 29.78
CA HIS A 32 24.36 3.57 28.81
C HIS A 32 25.46 4.53 28.33
N TRP A 33 25.92 4.31 27.10
CA TRP A 33 27.12 4.93 26.53
C TRP A 33 26.92 6.37 26.05
N TRP A 34 25.70 6.73 25.62
CA TRP A 34 25.42 8.07 25.09
C TRP A 34 25.36 9.12 26.21
N ARG A 35 26.39 9.97 26.29
CA ARG A 35 26.58 10.92 27.40
C ARG A 35 25.57 12.06 27.43
N ASP A 36 25.24 12.62 26.27
CA ASP A 36 24.37 13.81 26.14
C ASP A 36 22.89 13.44 25.92
N ARG A 37 22.49 12.27 26.43
CA ARG A 37 21.14 11.75 26.24
C ARG A 37 20.10 12.52 27.07
N PRO A 38 18.83 12.51 26.66
CA PRO A 38 17.74 13.03 27.47
C PRO A 38 17.56 12.27 28.78
N SER A 39 17.25 12.96 29.87
CA SER A 39 17.06 12.34 31.19
C SER A 39 15.88 11.36 31.23
N TRP A 40 14.89 11.51 30.35
CA TRP A 40 13.78 10.56 30.26
C TRP A 40 14.27 9.18 29.77
N LEU A 41 15.37 9.13 28.99
CA LEU A 41 15.94 7.90 28.48
C LEU A 41 16.60 7.07 29.59
N ASP A 42 17.16 7.72 30.62
CA ASP A 42 17.68 7.04 31.81
C ASP A 42 16.60 6.24 32.53
N ALA A 43 15.45 6.88 32.76
CA ALA A 43 14.32 6.22 33.40
C ALA A 43 13.87 4.99 32.60
N GLN A 44 13.80 5.10 31.27
CA GLN A 44 13.46 3.97 30.40
C GLN A 44 14.53 2.87 30.42
N TYR A 45 15.81 3.23 30.42
CA TYR A 45 16.92 2.27 30.48
C TYR A 45 16.90 1.42 31.75
N GLU A 46 16.46 1.99 32.88
CA GLU A 46 16.31 1.26 34.13
C GLU A 46 15.08 0.33 34.10
N THR A 47 13.93 0.78 33.59
CA THR A 47 12.65 0.06 33.69
C THR A 47 12.38 -0.93 32.56
N GLU A 48 12.81 -0.64 31.33
CA GLU A 48 12.40 -1.38 30.13
C GLU A 48 13.17 -2.69 29.93
N SER A 49 12.60 -3.79 30.39
CA SER A 49 13.23 -5.13 30.29
C SER A 49 12.98 -5.85 28.97
N GLU A 50 11.96 -5.45 28.20
CA GLU A 50 11.68 -6.03 26.88
C GLU A 50 12.56 -5.46 25.76
N LEU A 51 13.23 -4.34 26.00
CA LEU A 51 14.09 -3.68 25.01
C LEU A 51 15.51 -4.24 25.03
N ARG A 52 16.06 -4.49 23.84
CA ARG A 52 17.48 -4.76 23.65
C ARG A 52 18.22 -3.44 23.46
N TRP A 53 18.81 -2.93 24.53
CA TRP A 53 19.63 -1.73 24.49
C TRP A 53 20.90 -1.94 23.68
N LEU A 54 21.19 -1.00 22.78
CA LEU A 54 22.33 -1.07 21.86
C LEU A 54 23.59 -0.48 22.51
N SER A 55 24.71 -1.14 22.30
CA SER A 55 26.03 -0.56 22.55
C SER A 55 26.35 0.57 21.55
N GLU A 56 27.37 1.38 21.85
CA GLU A 56 27.81 2.46 20.94
C GLU A 56 28.21 1.92 19.55
N ALA A 57 28.89 0.78 19.52
CA ALA A 57 29.30 0.13 18.27
C ALA A 57 28.08 -0.33 17.45
N GLU A 58 27.07 -0.92 18.09
CA GLU A 58 25.84 -1.34 17.42
C GLU A 58 25.03 -0.15 16.92
N SER A 59 24.90 0.91 17.73
CA SER A 59 24.23 2.15 17.34
C SER A 59 24.86 2.77 16.09
N ARG A 60 26.18 2.91 16.07
CA ARG A 60 26.93 3.40 14.91
C ARG A 60 26.78 2.47 13.71
N GLY A 61 26.75 1.15 13.95
CA GLY A 61 26.47 0.14 12.92
C GLY A 61 25.11 0.35 12.27
N ARG A 62 24.05 0.58 13.07
CA ARG A 62 22.70 0.87 12.56
C ARG A 62 22.66 2.15 11.74
N LEU A 63 23.30 3.22 12.21
CA LEU A 63 23.39 4.47 11.44
C LEU A 63 24.14 4.25 10.12
N HIS A 64 25.20 3.45 10.11
CA HIS A 64 25.94 3.10 8.90
C HIS A 64 25.09 2.26 7.92
N ASP A 65 24.36 1.26 8.42
CA ASP A 65 23.44 0.44 7.62
C ASP A 65 22.39 1.34 6.94
N LEU A 66 21.76 2.23 7.71
CA LEU A 66 20.78 3.19 7.19
C LEU A 66 21.38 4.15 6.16
N ALA A 67 22.56 4.69 6.42
CA ALA A 67 23.25 5.58 5.49
C ALA A 67 23.68 4.87 4.19
N SER A 68 23.95 3.58 4.26
CA SER A 68 24.38 2.75 3.12
C SER A 68 23.20 2.12 2.36
N ALA A 69 22.00 2.12 2.94
CA ALA A 69 20.78 1.56 2.38
C ALA A 69 20.45 2.00 0.94
N PRO A 70 20.72 3.23 0.46
CA PRO A 70 20.46 3.57 -0.95
C PRO A 70 21.26 2.71 -1.94
N THR A 71 22.42 2.20 -1.52
CA THR A 71 23.34 1.40 -2.35
C THR A 71 23.41 -0.06 -1.92
N ASP A 72 22.79 -0.43 -0.81
CA ASP A 72 22.80 -1.79 -0.27
C ASP A 72 21.69 -2.63 -0.93
N PRO A 73 22.02 -3.74 -1.62
CA PRO A 73 20.99 -4.60 -2.20
C PRO A 73 20.05 -5.21 -1.15
N ARG A 74 20.45 -5.27 0.13
CA ARG A 74 19.61 -5.71 1.25
C ARG A 74 18.52 -4.71 1.59
N ALA A 75 18.69 -3.43 1.26
CA ALA A 75 17.67 -2.41 1.46
C ALA A 75 16.40 -2.69 0.64
N GLY A 76 16.55 -3.44 -0.46
CA GLY A 76 15.44 -3.79 -1.34
C GLY A 76 14.65 -2.55 -1.76
N GLY A 77 13.33 -2.57 -1.52
CA GLY A 77 12.44 -1.47 -1.85
C GLY A 77 12.65 -0.18 -1.03
N TRP A 78 13.47 -0.17 0.03
CA TRP A 78 13.81 1.06 0.77
C TRP A 78 14.70 2.01 -0.02
N ALA A 79 15.59 1.49 -0.87
CA ALA A 79 16.54 2.29 -1.63
C ALA A 79 15.84 3.36 -2.50
N MET A 80 14.64 3.05 -3.01
CA MET A 80 13.83 3.95 -3.81
C MET A 80 13.37 5.19 -3.00
N LEU A 81 12.95 5.03 -1.75
CA LEU A 81 12.55 6.16 -0.90
C LEU A 81 13.73 7.04 -0.51
N LEU A 82 14.90 6.43 -0.35
CA LEU A 82 16.13 7.14 -0.01
C LEU A 82 16.71 7.90 -1.21
N HIS A 83 16.51 7.41 -2.43
CA HIS A 83 16.92 8.12 -3.66
C HIS A 83 16.13 9.41 -3.89
N ASP A 84 14.89 9.48 -3.43
CA ASP A 84 14.02 10.66 -3.56
C ASP A 84 14.33 11.78 -2.54
N GLY A 85 15.53 11.75 -1.94
CA GLY A 85 16.01 12.81 -1.05
C GLY A 85 15.64 12.63 0.43
N ALA A 86 15.16 11.45 0.84
CA ALA A 86 15.05 11.08 2.25
C ALA A 86 16.45 10.80 2.81
N VAL A 87 17.20 11.85 3.14
CA VAL A 87 18.57 11.75 3.64
C VAL A 87 18.59 11.01 4.98
N ALA A 88 19.56 10.10 5.15
CA ALA A 88 19.82 9.49 6.45
C ALA A 88 20.07 10.59 7.49
N PRO A 89 19.38 10.57 8.64
CA PRO A 89 19.46 11.64 9.61
C PRO A 89 20.82 11.53 10.29
N THR A 90 21.73 12.44 9.95
CA THR A 90 23.05 12.55 10.60
C THR A 90 22.94 12.89 12.09
N THR A 91 21.74 13.27 12.53
CA THR A 91 21.39 13.66 13.89
C THR A 91 20.69 12.56 14.68
N ALA A 92 20.43 11.38 14.12
CA ALA A 92 19.74 10.31 14.84
C ALA A 92 20.71 9.33 15.51
N VAL A 93 20.31 8.86 16.68
CA VAL A 93 21.02 7.85 17.46
C VAL A 93 20.09 6.64 17.66
N ALA A 94 20.47 5.47 17.15
CA ALA A 94 19.77 4.22 17.47
C ALA A 94 20.15 3.82 18.91
N VAL A 95 19.18 3.61 19.79
CA VAL A 95 19.48 3.35 21.20
C VAL A 95 18.97 1.99 21.69
N ALA A 96 17.93 1.44 21.07
CA ALA A 96 17.37 0.15 21.45
C ALA A 96 16.67 -0.55 20.28
N GLU A 97 16.42 -1.84 20.42
CA GLU A 97 15.61 -2.65 19.51
C GLU A 97 14.46 -3.33 20.26
N LEU A 98 13.33 -3.44 19.59
CA LEU A 98 12.22 -4.29 20.00
C LEU A 98 12.51 -5.76 19.59
N PRO A 99 11.72 -6.73 20.10
CA PRO A 99 11.85 -8.12 19.68
C PRO A 99 11.83 -8.27 18.15
N ALA A 100 12.87 -8.91 17.63
CA ALA A 100 12.98 -9.20 16.21
C ALA A 100 11.79 -10.03 15.75
N ARG A 101 11.31 -9.74 14.53
CA ARG A 101 10.23 -10.45 13.87
C ARG A 101 10.73 -10.98 12.54
N SER A 102 9.96 -11.85 11.91
CA SER A 102 10.12 -12.14 10.50
C SER A 102 8.75 -12.14 9.81
N ASP A 103 8.77 -12.07 8.49
CA ASP A 103 7.59 -12.34 7.65
C ASP A 103 6.99 -13.73 7.95
N ARG A 104 5.81 -14.04 7.42
CA ARG A 104 5.15 -15.33 7.71
C ARG A 104 5.92 -16.56 7.21
N THR A 105 6.82 -16.40 6.22
CA THR A 105 7.73 -17.47 5.79
C THR A 105 8.94 -17.64 6.72
N GLY A 106 9.22 -16.58 7.49
CA GLY A 106 10.38 -16.35 8.33
C GLY A 106 11.71 -16.40 7.59
N GLN A 107 11.71 -15.97 6.33
CA GLN A 107 12.89 -15.78 5.50
C GLN A 107 13.41 -14.34 5.60
N THR A 108 12.52 -13.38 5.85
CA THR A 108 12.86 -11.96 5.94
C THR A 108 12.81 -11.53 7.40
N PRO A 109 13.96 -11.39 8.08
CA PRO A 109 13.99 -10.84 9.43
C PRO A 109 13.78 -9.33 9.38
N TYR A 110 13.07 -8.81 10.39
CA TYR A 110 12.88 -7.39 10.64
C TYR A 110 13.39 -7.09 12.04
N TYR A 111 14.11 -5.97 12.16
CA TYR A 111 14.69 -5.50 13.42
C TYR A 111 14.10 -4.13 13.77
N PRO A 112 12.92 -4.08 14.41
CA PRO A 112 12.32 -2.80 14.74
C PRO A 112 13.24 -2.06 15.73
N THR A 113 13.66 -0.87 15.32
CA THR A 113 14.73 -0.11 15.96
C THR A 113 14.19 1.21 16.47
N LEU A 114 14.55 1.56 17.69
CA LEU A 114 14.21 2.81 18.33
C LEU A 114 15.35 3.82 18.18
N TRP A 115 15.00 4.97 17.66
CA TRP A 115 15.90 6.09 17.38
C TRP A 115 15.51 7.30 18.23
N VAL A 116 16.51 8.11 18.57
CA VAL A 116 16.33 9.46 19.10
C VAL A 116 16.98 10.43 18.14
N ASP A 117 16.22 11.38 17.62
CA ASP A 117 16.77 12.49 16.83
C ASP A 117 17.29 13.56 17.79
N THR A 118 18.57 13.89 17.72
CA THR A 118 19.19 14.90 18.58
C THR A 118 18.62 16.32 18.37
N THR A 119 17.94 16.57 17.24
CA THR A 119 17.22 17.84 17.00
C THR A 119 15.81 17.86 17.60
N GLN A 120 15.22 16.68 17.83
CA GLN A 120 13.92 16.48 18.48
C GLN A 120 14.05 15.38 19.55
N PRO A 121 14.82 15.64 20.62
CA PRO A 121 15.24 14.62 21.57
C PRO A 121 14.15 14.27 22.60
N ASP A 122 12.95 14.82 22.45
CA ASP A 122 11.82 14.69 23.36
C ASP A 122 10.95 13.45 23.10
N ARG A 123 11.35 12.59 22.16
CA ARG A 123 10.57 11.41 21.76
C ARG A 123 11.41 10.29 21.16
N TRP A 124 10.78 9.12 21.12
CA TRP A 124 11.18 7.95 20.36
C TRP A 124 10.69 8.03 18.93
N TRP A 125 11.56 7.68 18.00
CA TRP A 125 11.20 7.36 16.62
C TRP A 125 11.35 5.86 16.41
N LEU A 126 10.24 5.18 16.08
CA LEU A 126 10.21 3.75 15.85
C LEU A 126 10.28 3.44 14.35
N ALA A 127 11.37 2.79 13.95
CA ALA A 127 11.51 2.18 12.64
C ALA A 127 11.07 0.71 12.71
N LEU A 128 10.13 0.26 11.87
CA LEU A 128 9.70 -1.16 11.85
C LEU A 128 10.76 -2.11 11.28
N ASP A 129 11.73 -1.56 10.56
CA ASP A 129 12.91 -2.25 10.07
C ASP A 129 14.15 -1.35 10.26
N ALA A 130 15.31 -1.95 10.51
CA ALA A 130 16.54 -1.20 10.81
C ALA A 130 17.01 -0.32 9.65
N MET A 131 16.66 -0.67 8.41
CA MET A 131 16.99 0.09 7.20
C MET A 131 15.86 1.02 6.75
N ALA A 132 14.75 1.07 7.49
CA ALA A 132 13.63 1.92 7.13
C ALA A 132 14.04 3.40 7.24
N PRO A 133 13.76 4.23 6.22
CA PRO A 133 14.16 5.63 6.22
C PRO A 133 13.28 6.50 7.15
N PRO A 134 13.76 7.69 7.57
CA PRO A 134 13.04 8.55 8.50
C PRO A 134 11.58 8.89 8.14
N PRO A 135 11.20 9.09 6.85
CA PRO A 135 9.82 9.37 6.49
C PRO A 135 8.81 8.28 6.87
N VAL A 136 9.29 7.06 7.19
CA VAL A 136 8.44 5.95 7.67
C VAL A 136 8.71 5.61 9.14
N TRP A 137 9.38 6.50 9.89
CA TRP A 137 9.52 6.32 11.34
C TRP A 137 8.25 6.79 12.05
N ILE A 138 7.75 5.94 12.94
CA ILE A 138 6.56 6.19 13.75
C ILE A 138 6.97 7.04 14.95
N ASP A 139 6.25 8.14 15.20
CA ASP A 139 6.37 8.87 16.46
C ASP A 139 5.82 7.98 17.59
N ALA A 140 6.69 7.57 18.51
CA ALA A 140 6.38 6.70 19.63
C ALA A 140 6.36 7.44 20.98
N GLY A 141 6.40 8.79 20.98
CA GLY A 141 6.40 9.61 22.18
C GLY A 141 7.60 9.37 23.11
N ALA A 142 7.57 9.87 24.34
CA ALA A 142 8.70 9.80 25.28
C ALA A 142 8.55 8.71 26.36
N SER A 143 7.41 8.01 26.40
CA SER A 143 7.06 7.09 27.49
C SER A 143 6.83 5.68 26.98
N GLU A 144 7.04 4.71 27.86
CA GLU A 144 6.70 3.29 27.64
C GLU A 144 5.26 3.11 27.16
N GLY A 145 4.32 3.82 27.78
CA GLY A 145 2.90 3.79 27.42
C GLY A 145 2.67 4.23 25.97
N ALA A 146 3.29 5.33 25.57
CA ALA A 146 3.19 5.85 24.20
C ALA A 146 3.85 4.91 23.18
N LEU A 147 5.02 4.35 23.51
CA LEU A 147 5.70 3.38 22.65
C LEU A 147 4.84 2.12 22.46
N ARG A 148 4.26 1.59 23.54
CA ARG A 148 3.37 0.43 23.49
C ARG A 148 2.14 0.71 22.63
N GLU A 149 1.52 1.88 22.80
CA GLU A 149 0.37 2.30 22.01
C GLU A 149 0.72 2.42 20.52
N ALA A 150 1.84 3.08 20.20
CA ALA A 150 2.31 3.24 18.82
C ALA A 150 2.66 1.90 18.14
N TYR A 151 3.21 0.94 18.89
CA TYR A 151 3.61 -0.36 18.35
C TYR A 151 2.49 -1.41 18.36
N ALA A 152 1.42 -1.23 19.14
CA ALA A 152 0.33 -2.21 19.28
C ALA A 152 -0.30 -2.66 17.94
N PRO A 153 -0.53 -1.79 16.94
CA PRO A 153 -1.08 -2.22 15.65
C PRO A 153 -0.20 -3.23 14.90
N TYR A 154 1.12 -3.20 15.15
CA TYR A 154 2.16 -3.91 14.43
C TYR A 154 2.61 -5.21 15.12
N ARG A 155 2.04 -5.52 16.29
CA ARG A 155 2.29 -6.74 17.06
C ARG A 155 1.01 -7.59 17.20
N PRO A 156 0.38 -8.06 16.10
CA PRO A 156 -0.77 -8.96 16.21
C PRO A 156 -0.35 -10.31 16.80
N ASP A 157 -1.19 -10.83 17.70
CA ASP A 157 -1.08 -12.18 18.25
C ASP A 157 -1.57 -13.20 17.22
N GLY A 158 -0.64 -13.76 16.45
CA GLY A 158 -0.96 -14.71 15.38
C GLY A 158 -1.42 -14.03 14.08
N LEU A 159 -2.31 -14.69 13.32
CA LEU A 159 -2.87 -14.15 12.08
C LEU A 159 -4.18 -13.41 12.38
N LEU A 160 -4.23 -12.15 12.00
CA LEU A 160 -5.38 -11.27 12.15
C LEU A 160 -6.46 -11.62 11.10
N PRO A 161 -7.65 -12.06 11.53
CA PRO A 161 -8.73 -12.39 10.59
C PRO A 161 -9.17 -11.16 9.78
N GLU A 162 -9.55 -11.37 8.50
CA GLU A 162 -10.02 -10.27 7.64
C GLU A 162 -11.21 -9.47 8.18
N PRO A 163 -12.18 -10.06 8.93
CA PRO A 163 -13.23 -9.27 9.57
C PRO A 163 -12.74 -8.25 10.61
N CYS A 164 -11.53 -8.44 11.17
CA CYS A 164 -10.90 -7.46 12.05
C CYS A 164 -10.25 -6.30 11.29
N LEU A 165 -10.16 -6.40 9.95
CA LEU A 165 -9.72 -5.34 9.04
C LEU A 165 -10.95 -4.60 8.53
N TYR A 166 -11.43 -3.67 9.34
CA TYR A 166 -12.72 -3.00 9.16
C TYR A 166 -12.61 -1.63 8.47
N ARG A 167 -11.41 -1.08 8.31
CA ARG A 167 -11.19 0.04 7.39
C ARG A 167 -10.92 -0.50 6.00
N GLU A 168 -11.50 0.16 5.00
CA GLU A 168 -11.28 -0.11 3.59
C GLU A 168 -11.02 1.22 2.88
N HIS A 169 -10.06 1.22 1.96
CA HIS A 169 -9.75 2.37 1.14
C HIS A 169 -9.24 1.89 -0.21
N SER A 170 -9.52 2.63 -1.28
CA SER A 170 -9.07 2.29 -2.63
C SER A 170 -8.26 3.45 -3.19
N PHE A 171 -7.11 3.14 -3.77
CA PHE A 171 -6.25 4.09 -4.46
C PHE A 171 -6.30 3.82 -5.97
N PHE A 172 -6.29 4.89 -6.76
CA PHE A 172 -6.09 4.77 -8.20
C PHE A 172 -4.60 4.62 -8.44
N VAL A 173 -4.26 3.65 -9.28
CA VAL A 173 -2.88 3.34 -9.62
C VAL A 173 -2.59 3.84 -11.02
N CYS A 174 -3.32 3.36 -12.01
CA CYS A 174 -3.09 3.71 -13.41
C CYS A 174 -4.25 3.21 -14.27
N PHE A 175 -4.24 3.55 -15.56
CA PHE A 175 -5.03 2.86 -16.56
C PHE A 175 -4.43 1.48 -16.88
N ALA A 176 -5.27 0.54 -17.31
CA ALA A 176 -4.87 -0.86 -17.50
C ALA A 176 -3.85 -1.05 -18.63
N ASP A 177 -3.78 -0.11 -19.58
CA ASP A 177 -2.82 -0.09 -20.69
C ASP A 177 -1.49 0.58 -20.33
N GLU A 178 -1.43 1.36 -19.26
CA GLU A 178 -0.20 2.04 -18.80
C GLU A 178 0.78 1.08 -18.13
N ALA A 179 0.27 0.10 -17.37
CA ALA A 179 1.09 -0.88 -16.67
C ALA A 179 0.38 -2.23 -16.53
N PRO A 180 1.01 -3.33 -17.00
CA PRO A 180 0.51 -4.69 -16.77
C PRO A 180 0.33 -5.00 -15.28
N LEU A 181 -0.76 -5.71 -14.95
CA LEU A 181 -1.12 -6.04 -13.57
C LEU A 181 -0.02 -6.86 -12.84
N ASP A 182 0.67 -7.74 -13.55
CA ASP A 182 1.79 -8.55 -13.04
C ASP A 182 3.02 -7.70 -12.72
N GLN A 183 3.31 -6.66 -13.51
CA GLN A 183 4.36 -5.70 -13.21
C GLN A 183 4.05 -4.94 -11.92
N LEU A 184 2.82 -4.43 -11.77
CA LEU A 184 2.38 -3.74 -10.55
C LEU A 184 2.42 -4.68 -9.33
N ALA A 185 2.03 -5.94 -9.53
CA ALA A 185 2.11 -6.96 -8.49
C ALA A 185 3.56 -7.20 -8.03
N GLN A 186 4.49 -7.30 -8.97
CA GLN A 186 5.91 -7.44 -8.68
C GLN A 186 6.48 -6.21 -7.95
N MET A 187 5.98 -5.01 -8.31
CA MET A 187 6.35 -3.77 -7.64
C MET A 187 5.93 -3.75 -6.17
N VAL A 188 4.75 -4.30 -5.81
CA VAL A 188 4.29 -4.43 -4.41
C VAL A 188 5.04 -5.57 -3.70
N ALA A 189 5.18 -6.73 -4.32
CA ALA A 189 5.81 -7.91 -3.73
C ALA A 189 7.28 -7.69 -3.36
N SER A 190 7.97 -6.80 -4.07
CA SER A 190 9.37 -6.43 -3.79
C SER A 190 9.54 -5.39 -2.68
N ARG A 191 8.44 -4.89 -2.09
CA ARG A 191 8.51 -3.85 -1.06
C ARG A 191 8.85 -4.42 0.31
N PRO A 192 9.58 -3.63 1.11
CA PRO A 192 9.85 -3.98 2.49
C PRO A 192 8.54 -4.02 3.29
N LEU A 193 8.56 -4.74 4.40
CA LEU A 193 7.41 -4.88 5.31
C LEU A 193 6.19 -5.56 4.68
N MET A 194 6.39 -6.36 3.63
CA MET A 194 5.35 -7.15 2.96
C MET A 194 5.64 -8.65 3.11
N ASP A 195 4.59 -9.47 3.19
CA ASP A 195 4.71 -10.91 2.96
C ASP A 195 4.81 -11.19 1.45
N GLY A 196 5.83 -10.64 0.79
CA GLY A 196 5.93 -10.58 -0.67
C GLY A 196 5.88 -11.94 -1.37
N ALA A 197 6.36 -12.99 -0.71
CA ALA A 197 6.33 -14.37 -1.23
C ALA A 197 4.94 -15.03 -1.13
N LEU A 198 4.03 -14.53 -0.28
CA LEU A 198 2.72 -15.13 0.00
C LEU A 198 1.60 -14.36 -0.69
N VAL A 199 1.67 -14.34 -2.02
CA VAL A 199 0.67 -13.73 -2.89
C VAL A 199 -0.45 -14.72 -3.21
N TRP A 200 -1.67 -14.21 -3.42
CA TRP A 200 -2.76 -15.00 -3.97
C TRP A 200 -3.60 -14.23 -4.99
N GLY A 201 -4.21 -14.97 -5.91
CA GLY A 201 -5.04 -14.46 -6.99
C GLY A 201 -6.53 -14.38 -6.64
N SER A 202 -7.34 -13.89 -7.58
CA SER A 202 -8.80 -13.71 -7.41
C SER A 202 -9.58 -15.02 -7.23
N ALA A 203 -8.97 -16.19 -7.47
CA ALA A 203 -9.58 -17.49 -7.16
C ALA A 203 -9.75 -17.72 -5.65
N CYS A 204 -8.89 -17.12 -4.83
CA CYS A 204 -8.96 -17.21 -3.38
C CYS A 204 -9.72 -15.99 -2.84
N ALA A 205 -10.90 -16.23 -2.25
CA ALA A 205 -11.73 -15.16 -1.69
C ALA A 205 -11.09 -14.49 -0.46
N HIS A 206 -10.31 -15.26 0.28
CA HIS A 206 -9.61 -14.87 1.51
C HIS A 206 -8.17 -15.34 1.45
N ASP A 207 -7.33 -14.78 2.33
CA ASP A 207 -5.95 -15.21 2.56
C ASP A 207 -5.86 -16.75 2.78
N PRO A 208 -5.26 -17.52 1.84
CA PRO A 208 -5.17 -18.97 1.96
C PRO A 208 -4.04 -19.41 2.91
N TRP A 209 -3.19 -18.46 3.34
CA TRP A 209 -1.96 -18.76 4.06
C TRP A 209 -2.18 -18.81 5.58
N LYS A 210 -1.42 -19.70 6.24
CA LYS A 210 -1.40 -19.79 7.71
C LYS A 210 -0.60 -18.64 8.33
N ALA A 211 -0.77 -18.42 9.63
CA ALA A 211 0.01 -17.46 10.41
C ALA A 211 1.53 -17.67 10.32
N SER A 212 1.96 -18.92 10.13
CA SER A 212 3.35 -19.31 9.97
C SER A 212 3.42 -20.35 8.85
N VAL A 213 4.25 -20.07 7.85
CA VAL A 213 4.42 -20.89 6.65
C VAL A 213 5.84 -21.45 6.65
N ARG A 214 6.00 -22.64 7.22
CA ARG A 214 7.27 -23.37 7.27
C ARG A 214 7.20 -24.55 6.33
N MET A 215 7.70 -24.37 5.11
CA MET A 215 7.81 -25.43 4.12
C MET A 215 9.08 -25.27 3.27
N PRO A 216 9.59 -26.36 2.66
CA PRO A 216 10.68 -26.28 1.69
C PRO A 216 10.37 -25.34 0.53
N ALA A 217 11.39 -24.66 -0.02
CA ALA A 217 11.21 -23.63 -1.05
C ALA A 217 10.45 -24.12 -2.30
N ILE A 218 10.67 -25.37 -2.72
CA ILE A 218 9.99 -25.97 -3.88
C ILE A 218 8.50 -26.19 -3.58
N GLU A 219 8.15 -26.58 -2.36
CA GLU A 219 6.75 -26.74 -1.95
C GLU A 219 6.04 -25.39 -1.86
N LEU A 220 6.74 -24.37 -1.32
CA LEU A 220 6.24 -23.00 -1.29
C LEU A 220 5.95 -22.47 -2.70
N GLN A 221 6.88 -22.68 -3.63
CA GLN A 221 6.69 -22.29 -5.04
C GLN A 221 5.45 -22.92 -5.67
N ARG A 222 5.20 -24.21 -5.40
CA ARG A 222 4.02 -24.91 -5.93
C ARG A 222 2.73 -24.37 -5.31
N ALA A 223 2.70 -24.22 -3.99
CA ALA A 223 1.55 -23.66 -3.29
C ALA A 223 1.21 -22.25 -3.79
N VAL A 224 2.23 -21.39 -3.96
CA VAL A 224 2.04 -20.03 -4.48
C VAL A 224 1.50 -20.07 -5.91
N ALA A 225 2.01 -20.96 -6.77
CA ALA A 225 1.49 -21.11 -8.13
C ALA A 225 0.01 -21.54 -8.15
N ASP A 226 -0.40 -22.43 -7.24
CA ASP A 226 -1.80 -22.87 -7.12
C ASP A 226 -2.71 -21.76 -6.61
N ASP A 227 -2.24 -20.95 -5.67
CA ASP A 227 -2.99 -19.85 -5.05
C ASP A 227 -3.00 -18.57 -5.89
N LEU A 228 -2.08 -18.43 -6.86
CA LEU A 228 -2.03 -17.32 -7.83
C LEU A 228 -3.11 -17.39 -8.93
N ARG A 229 -3.89 -18.48 -8.98
CA ARG A 229 -4.94 -18.64 -9.98
C ARG A 229 -5.97 -17.51 -9.93
N GLN A 230 -6.47 -17.16 -11.11
CA GLN A 230 -7.52 -16.16 -11.29
C GLN A 230 -8.88 -16.82 -11.48
N HIS A 231 -9.94 -16.24 -10.92
CA HIS A 231 -11.29 -16.76 -11.07
C HIS A 231 -11.92 -16.29 -12.39
N GLY A 232 -12.34 -17.21 -13.24
CA GLY A 232 -13.10 -16.87 -14.46
C GLY A 232 -14.39 -16.13 -14.11
N GLY A 233 -14.53 -14.88 -14.57
CA GLY A 233 -15.70 -14.04 -14.28
C GLY A 233 -15.56 -13.09 -13.08
N LYS A 234 -14.42 -13.08 -12.39
CA LYS A 234 -14.03 -11.98 -11.49
C LYS A 234 -12.92 -11.15 -12.13
N GLN A 235 -12.75 -9.93 -11.63
CA GLN A 235 -11.63 -9.08 -11.98
C GLN A 235 -10.32 -9.75 -11.56
N ALA A 236 -9.33 -9.71 -12.45
CA ALA A 236 -8.00 -10.20 -12.13
C ALA A 236 -7.41 -9.37 -11.00
N SER A 237 -6.80 -10.04 -10.02
CA SER A 237 -6.20 -9.36 -8.88
C SER A 237 -5.07 -10.17 -8.28
N PHE A 238 -4.13 -9.49 -7.66
CA PHE A 238 -3.12 -10.06 -6.79
C PHE A 238 -3.26 -9.43 -5.40
N THR A 239 -3.17 -10.25 -4.37
CA THR A 239 -3.40 -9.83 -2.98
C THR A 239 -2.26 -10.33 -2.09
N TRP A 240 -1.87 -9.51 -1.10
CA TRP A 240 -0.85 -9.80 -0.09
C TRP A 240 -1.31 -9.39 1.30
N ARG A 241 -0.53 -9.82 2.30
CA ARG A 241 -0.53 -9.24 3.64
C ARG A 241 0.68 -8.34 3.85
N SER A 242 0.52 -7.26 4.61
CA SER A 242 1.66 -6.55 5.20
C SER A 242 2.23 -7.35 6.36
N ALA A 243 3.55 -7.28 6.59
CA ALA A 243 4.25 -8.14 7.53
C ALA A 243 3.99 -7.80 9.01
N PHE A 244 3.62 -6.53 9.30
CA PHE A 244 3.45 -6.07 10.68
C PHE A 244 1.97 -5.96 11.07
N SER A 245 1.23 -5.05 10.43
CA SER A 245 -0.18 -4.81 10.70
C SER A 245 -1.10 -5.91 10.15
N GLN A 246 -0.57 -6.79 9.28
CA GLN A 246 -1.32 -7.86 8.61
C GLN A 246 -2.52 -7.34 7.83
N SER A 247 -2.41 -6.12 7.33
CA SER A 247 -3.38 -5.50 6.45
C SER A 247 -3.40 -6.23 5.11
N VAL A 248 -4.54 -6.23 4.43
CA VAL A 248 -4.70 -6.81 3.10
C VAL A 248 -4.49 -5.71 2.07
N ILE A 249 -3.60 -5.95 1.12
CA ILE A 249 -3.35 -5.06 -0.02
C ILE A 249 -3.66 -5.84 -1.28
N ARG A 250 -4.58 -5.33 -2.10
CA ARG A 250 -5.03 -5.96 -3.34
C ARG A 250 -4.86 -5.00 -4.49
N VAL A 251 -4.09 -5.38 -5.50
CA VAL A 251 -4.06 -4.68 -6.79
C VAL A 251 -4.98 -5.44 -7.73
N ARG A 252 -5.95 -4.75 -8.35
CA ARG A 252 -6.92 -5.36 -9.27
C ARG A 252 -7.15 -4.50 -10.50
N GLU A 253 -7.41 -5.18 -11.60
CA GLU A 253 -7.86 -4.54 -12.83
C GLU A 253 -9.39 -4.42 -12.81
N HIS A 254 -9.88 -3.20 -12.81
CA HIS A 254 -11.30 -2.92 -12.88
C HIS A 254 -11.81 -3.08 -14.31
N ARG A 255 -13.06 -3.54 -14.46
CA ARG A 255 -13.72 -3.74 -15.76
C ARG A 255 -13.82 -2.49 -16.65
N LEU A 256 -13.56 -1.31 -16.07
CA LEU A 256 -13.59 -0.02 -16.78
C LEU A 256 -12.19 0.39 -17.26
N GLY A 257 -11.24 -0.55 -17.33
CA GLY A 257 -9.89 -0.26 -17.84
C GLY A 257 -9.00 0.51 -16.86
N VAL A 258 -9.31 0.47 -15.56
CA VAL A 258 -8.52 1.15 -14.51
C VAL A 258 -7.96 0.13 -13.54
N THR A 259 -6.71 0.31 -13.13
CA THR A 259 -6.09 -0.47 -12.06
C THR A 259 -6.20 0.28 -10.75
N VAL A 260 -6.68 -0.42 -9.74
CA VAL A 260 -6.86 0.13 -8.39
C VAL A 260 -6.20 -0.75 -7.35
N CYS A 261 -5.76 -0.11 -6.27
CA CYS A 261 -5.24 -0.79 -5.10
C CYS A 261 -6.21 -0.64 -3.94
N ASP A 262 -6.91 -1.71 -3.60
CA ASP A 262 -7.75 -1.76 -2.41
C ASP A 262 -6.89 -2.18 -1.21
N VAL A 263 -7.05 -1.46 -0.10
CA VAL A 263 -6.44 -1.80 1.18
C VAL A 263 -7.51 -2.02 2.22
N ARG A 264 -7.35 -3.10 3.00
CA ARG A 264 -8.16 -3.35 4.19
C ARG A 264 -7.26 -3.46 5.39
N TYR A 265 -7.53 -2.68 6.43
CA TYR A 265 -6.62 -2.55 7.56
C TYR A 265 -7.35 -2.32 8.88
N ARG A 266 -6.59 -2.46 9.96
CA ARG A 266 -6.95 -1.95 11.28
C ARG A 266 -6.24 -0.60 11.47
N PRO A 267 -6.96 0.48 11.87
CA PRO A 267 -6.38 1.78 12.16
C PRO A 267 -5.12 1.73 13.04
N ALA A 268 -4.15 2.59 12.72
CA ALA A 268 -2.95 2.82 13.52
C ALA A 268 -2.85 4.30 13.94
N SER A 269 -2.22 4.57 15.10
CA SER A 269 -2.00 5.90 15.65
C SER A 269 -0.72 6.57 15.11
N SER A 270 -0.51 6.51 13.79
CA SER A 270 0.73 7.01 13.14
C SER A 270 0.48 8.25 12.25
N GLY A 271 -0.55 9.03 12.55
CA GLY A 271 -1.07 10.06 11.63
C GLY A 271 -0.10 11.17 11.24
N SER A 272 0.82 11.57 12.14
CA SER A 272 1.88 12.54 11.80
C SER A 272 2.85 11.98 10.75
N THR A 273 3.31 10.73 10.94
CA THR A 273 4.16 10.01 9.98
C THR A 273 3.45 9.84 8.64
N ILE A 274 2.18 9.43 8.66
CA ILE A 274 1.40 9.24 7.42
C ILE A 274 1.20 10.56 6.69
N ALA A 275 0.90 11.65 7.40
CA ALA A 275 0.76 12.97 6.80
C ALA A 275 2.08 13.45 6.16
N ALA A 276 3.22 13.23 6.83
CA ALA A 276 4.52 13.58 6.29
C ALA A 276 4.85 12.77 5.02
N LEU A 277 4.56 11.46 5.04
CA LEU A 277 4.77 10.58 3.89
C LEU A 277 3.84 10.92 2.72
N ALA A 278 2.58 11.21 3.02
CA ALA A 278 1.57 11.66 2.06
C ALA A 278 2.04 12.94 1.34
N ALA A 279 2.51 13.93 2.11
CA ALA A 279 3.04 15.18 1.57
C ALA A 279 4.30 14.97 0.70
N LEU A 280 5.22 14.09 1.13
CA LEU A 280 6.43 13.78 0.38
C LEU A 280 6.13 13.18 -1.00
N ARG A 281 5.05 12.41 -1.11
CA ARG A 281 4.67 11.72 -2.34
C ARG A 281 3.58 12.41 -3.15
N GLY A 282 2.95 13.43 -2.58
CA GLY A 282 1.77 14.05 -3.16
C GLY A 282 0.63 13.04 -3.33
N VAL A 283 0.32 12.26 -2.28
CA VAL A 283 -0.77 11.28 -2.24
C VAL A 283 -1.71 11.54 -1.05
N ASP A 284 -2.96 11.11 -1.13
CA ASP A 284 -3.97 11.35 -0.09
C ASP A 284 -4.14 10.12 0.82
N TYR A 285 -3.16 9.84 1.68
CA TYR A 285 -3.30 8.72 2.63
C TYR A 285 -4.29 9.01 3.76
N PRO A 286 -5.14 8.03 4.15
CA PRO A 286 -5.90 8.11 5.39
C PRO A 286 -4.95 8.29 6.58
N ALA A 287 -5.24 9.25 7.47
CA ALA A 287 -4.37 9.55 8.61
C ALA A 287 -4.22 8.36 9.60
N ASP A 288 -5.11 7.37 9.55
CA ASP A 288 -5.05 6.16 10.35
C ASP A 288 -4.46 4.95 9.61
N LEU A 289 -3.89 5.14 8.41
CA LEU A 289 -3.26 4.08 7.63
C LEU A 289 -2.01 3.54 8.36
N PRO A 290 -1.82 2.22 8.47
CA PRO A 290 -0.59 1.66 9.02
C PRO A 290 0.63 2.00 8.17
N VAL A 291 1.76 2.28 8.81
CA VAL A 291 3.00 2.70 8.14
C VAL A 291 3.58 1.60 7.24
N ASP A 292 3.44 0.32 7.60
CA ASP A 292 3.87 -0.79 6.75
C ASP A 292 3.03 -0.91 5.46
N VAL A 293 1.74 -0.57 5.52
CA VAL A 293 0.88 -0.47 4.34
C VAL A 293 1.30 0.70 3.47
N ALA A 294 1.47 1.87 4.06
CA ALA A 294 1.93 3.04 3.32
C ALA A 294 3.28 2.76 2.64
N ALA A 295 4.22 2.13 3.34
CA ALA A 295 5.50 1.68 2.79
C ALA A 295 5.37 0.74 1.58
N GLY A 296 4.43 -0.22 1.64
CA GLY A 296 4.11 -1.11 0.52
C GLY A 296 3.50 -0.38 -0.68
N LEU A 297 2.70 0.65 -0.44
CA LEU A 297 2.05 1.43 -1.50
C LEU A 297 3.02 2.35 -2.24
N LEU A 298 4.12 2.81 -1.62
CA LEU A 298 5.08 3.75 -2.23
C LEU A 298 5.65 3.32 -3.58
N ALA A 299 5.59 2.02 -3.88
CA ALA A 299 5.92 1.45 -5.17
C ALA A 299 5.06 1.97 -6.31
N LEU A 300 3.77 2.15 -6.02
CA LEU A 300 2.72 2.32 -7.01
C LEU A 300 2.66 3.79 -7.44
N PRO A 301 2.45 4.05 -8.75
CA PRO A 301 2.27 5.40 -9.29
C PRO A 301 0.91 5.98 -8.89
N GLN A 302 0.67 6.19 -7.60
CA GLN A 302 -0.62 6.67 -7.11
C GLN A 302 -0.85 8.14 -7.49
N GLU A 303 -2.09 8.45 -7.86
CA GLU A 303 -2.56 9.82 -8.02
C GLU A 303 -3.54 10.22 -6.90
N THR A 304 -3.58 11.51 -6.56
CA THR A 304 -4.56 12.05 -5.62
C THR A 304 -5.92 12.15 -6.25
N SER A 305 -6.98 12.08 -5.44
CA SER A 305 -8.34 12.37 -5.91
C SER A 305 -8.43 13.80 -6.45
N ALA A 306 -7.69 14.74 -5.86
CA ALA A 306 -7.62 16.13 -6.31
C ALA A 306 -6.94 16.29 -7.68
N ALA A 307 -5.86 15.54 -7.96
CA ALA A 307 -5.20 15.55 -9.26
C ALA A 307 -6.11 14.99 -10.36
N LEU A 308 -6.79 13.87 -10.11
CA LEU A 308 -7.79 13.33 -11.02
C LEU A 308 -8.95 14.31 -11.25
N GLU A 309 -9.44 14.97 -10.19
CA GLU A 309 -10.48 16.00 -10.31
C GLU A 309 -10.03 17.21 -11.13
N ALA A 310 -8.77 17.63 -10.98
CA ALA A 310 -8.19 18.73 -11.74
C ALA A 310 -8.05 18.37 -13.22
N ARG A 311 -7.53 17.18 -13.54
CA ARG A 311 -7.47 16.66 -14.91
C ARG A 311 -8.85 16.62 -15.56
N LEU A 312 -9.85 16.16 -14.83
CA LEU A 312 -11.24 16.17 -15.28
C LEU A 312 -11.80 17.56 -15.56
N ARG A 313 -11.43 18.54 -14.73
CA ARG A 313 -11.89 19.93 -14.89
C ARG A 313 -11.20 20.64 -16.07
N ASP A 314 -9.92 20.35 -16.27
CA ASP A 314 -9.04 21.01 -17.24
C ASP A 314 -8.98 20.27 -18.58
N ALA A 315 -9.60 19.09 -18.66
CA ALA A 315 -9.77 18.32 -19.88
C ALA A 315 -10.39 19.17 -21.00
N ALA A 316 -9.70 19.21 -22.14
CA ALA A 316 -10.28 19.76 -23.37
C ALA A 316 -11.50 18.91 -23.78
N PRO A 317 -12.51 19.50 -24.45
CA PRO A 317 -13.59 18.72 -25.05
C PRO A 317 -12.99 17.60 -25.92
N PRO A 318 -13.56 16.38 -25.88
CA PRO A 318 -13.06 15.29 -26.70
C PRO A 318 -13.00 15.72 -28.17
N ASP A 319 -11.92 15.33 -28.86
CA ASP A 319 -11.80 15.50 -30.29
C ASP A 319 -12.81 14.58 -30.99
N LEU A 320 -13.89 15.18 -31.47
CA LEU A 320 -15.00 14.46 -32.09
C LEU A 320 -14.56 13.62 -33.31
N GLU A 321 -13.52 14.04 -34.04
CA GLU A 321 -13.00 13.28 -35.18
C GLU A 321 -12.21 12.04 -34.73
N ALA A 322 -11.44 12.17 -33.64
CA ALA A 322 -10.78 11.03 -32.99
C ALA A 322 -11.81 10.08 -32.35
N GLU A 323 -12.91 10.62 -31.82
CA GLU A 323 -14.00 9.86 -31.19
C GLU A 323 -14.81 9.06 -32.23
N GLU A 324 -15.13 9.64 -33.39
CA GLU A 324 -15.74 8.91 -34.51
C GLU A 324 -14.83 7.81 -35.09
N ALA A 325 -13.51 7.95 -34.92
CA ALA A 325 -12.51 6.95 -35.29
C ALA A 325 -12.32 5.84 -34.24
N GLY A 326 -13.02 5.90 -33.09
CA GLY A 326 -12.93 4.92 -32.01
C GLY A 326 -11.64 5.00 -31.18
N LEU A 327 -10.98 6.16 -31.15
CA LEU A 327 -9.79 6.38 -30.36
C LEU A 327 -10.13 6.63 -28.87
N PRO A 328 -9.26 6.22 -27.93
CA PRO A 328 -9.47 6.44 -26.50
C PRO A 328 -9.55 7.93 -26.17
N SER A 329 -10.41 8.27 -25.20
CA SER A 329 -10.64 9.64 -24.73
C SER A 329 -10.14 9.78 -23.29
N PRO A 330 -9.04 10.52 -23.04
CA PRO A 330 -8.48 10.70 -21.71
C PRO A 330 -9.49 11.24 -20.68
N VAL A 331 -10.48 12.01 -21.13
CA VAL A 331 -11.53 12.59 -20.27
C VAL A 331 -12.49 11.52 -19.74
N VAL A 332 -12.80 10.52 -20.55
CA VAL A 332 -13.65 9.39 -20.15
C VAL A 332 -12.90 8.49 -19.18
N ASP A 333 -11.64 8.23 -19.48
CA ASP A 333 -10.75 7.41 -18.66
C ASP A 333 -10.61 8.03 -17.26
N ASP A 334 -10.31 9.33 -17.17
CA ASP A 334 -10.22 10.06 -15.90
C ASP A 334 -11.54 10.06 -15.11
N ALA A 335 -12.69 10.10 -15.81
CA ALA A 335 -14.01 10.12 -15.18
C ALA A 335 -14.34 8.76 -14.57
N LEU A 336 -13.97 7.68 -15.28
CA LEU A 336 -14.11 6.31 -14.82
C LEU A 336 -13.18 6.04 -13.64
N ALA A 337 -11.92 6.50 -13.70
CA ALA A 337 -10.97 6.39 -12.59
C ALA A 337 -11.50 7.07 -11.32
N TYR A 338 -11.96 8.32 -11.43
CA TYR A 338 -12.52 9.07 -10.32
C TYR A 338 -13.76 8.40 -9.73
N ALA A 339 -14.66 7.92 -10.56
CA ALA A 339 -15.87 7.24 -10.11
C ALA A 339 -15.60 5.91 -9.40
N VAL A 340 -14.62 5.14 -9.87
CA VAL A 340 -14.22 3.89 -9.23
C VAL A 340 -13.62 4.17 -7.84
N LEU A 341 -12.83 5.24 -7.70
CA LEU A 341 -12.31 5.65 -6.40
C LEU A 341 -13.38 6.06 -5.40
N HIS A 342 -14.39 6.80 -5.88
CA HIS A 342 -15.45 7.36 -5.03
C HIS A 342 -16.71 6.50 -5.00
N ALA A 343 -16.65 5.23 -5.42
CA ALA A 343 -17.80 4.34 -5.44
C ALA A 343 -18.48 4.17 -4.06
N HIS A 344 -17.72 4.37 -2.98
CA HIS A 344 -18.19 4.32 -1.60
C HIS A 344 -18.71 5.66 -1.06
N ASP A 345 -18.45 6.78 -1.75
CA ASP A 345 -18.88 8.14 -1.41
C ASP A 345 -19.99 8.60 -2.38
N LEU A 346 -21.20 8.10 -2.14
CA LEU A 346 -22.36 8.28 -3.02
C LEU A 346 -22.66 9.76 -3.37
N PRO A 347 -22.58 10.73 -2.43
CA PRO A 347 -22.71 12.16 -2.75
C PRO A 347 -21.69 12.65 -3.77
N ARG A 348 -20.41 12.28 -3.61
CA ARG A 348 -19.32 12.72 -4.50
C ARG A 348 -19.41 12.04 -5.87
N ALA A 349 -19.74 10.75 -5.89
CA ALA A 349 -20.00 10.04 -7.13
C ALA A 349 -21.22 10.61 -7.90
N ARG A 350 -22.29 11.00 -7.20
CA ARG A 350 -23.44 11.69 -7.80
C ARG A 350 -23.07 13.05 -8.38
N TRP A 351 -22.11 13.77 -7.78
CA TRP A 351 -21.61 15.02 -8.35
C TRP A 351 -20.98 14.78 -9.72
N VAL A 352 -20.13 13.75 -9.88
CA VAL A 352 -19.51 13.40 -11.17
C VAL A 352 -20.56 13.02 -12.21
N VAL A 353 -21.54 12.21 -11.84
CA VAL A 353 -22.68 11.83 -12.70
C VAL A 353 -23.47 13.06 -13.14
N LYS A 354 -23.57 14.08 -12.27
CA LYS A 354 -24.26 15.34 -12.55
C LYS A 354 -23.42 16.35 -13.33
N GLU A 355 -22.11 16.41 -13.14
CA GLU A 355 -21.23 17.24 -13.97
C GLU A 355 -21.07 16.65 -15.38
N ALA A 356 -21.13 15.32 -15.49
CA ALA A 356 -21.26 14.60 -16.75
C ALA A 356 -22.54 14.96 -17.54
N LEU A 357 -23.49 15.70 -16.95
CA LEU A 357 -24.75 16.10 -17.60
C LEU A 357 -24.61 17.16 -18.70
N GLY A 358 -23.42 17.58 -19.17
CA GLY A 358 -23.50 18.58 -20.24
C GLY A 358 -22.29 19.27 -20.84
N ARG A 359 -21.32 18.56 -21.45
CA ARG A 359 -20.47 19.21 -22.47
C ARG A 359 -20.24 18.37 -23.73
N SER A 360 -20.23 17.03 -23.65
CA SER A 360 -20.00 16.13 -24.80
C SER A 360 -20.82 14.80 -24.74
N PRO A 361 -20.94 14.04 -25.85
CA PRO A 361 -21.52 12.69 -25.83
C PRO A 361 -20.74 11.67 -24.98
N TYR A 362 -19.43 11.81 -24.86
CA TYR A 362 -18.54 10.89 -24.14
C TYR A 362 -18.59 11.10 -22.62
N GLU A 363 -18.65 12.34 -22.14
CA GLU A 363 -18.91 12.61 -20.71
C GLU A 363 -20.25 12.03 -20.28
N ARG A 364 -21.28 12.14 -21.13
CA ARG A 364 -22.59 11.51 -20.87
C ARG A 364 -22.48 9.99 -20.84
N GLN A 365 -21.69 9.38 -21.74
CA GLN A 365 -21.41 7.94 -21.70
C GLN A 365 -20.63 7.52 -20.45
N ALA A 366 -19.63 8.29 -20.01
CA ALA A 366 -18.93 8.09 -18.75
C ALA A 366 -19.92 8.19 -17.57
N GLY A 367 -20.74 9.23 -17.51
CA GLY A 367 -21.81 9.40 -16.53
C GLY A 367 -22.78 8.22 -16.50
N ARG A 368 -23.14 7.66 -17.66
CA ARG A 368 -23.95 6.43 -17.76
C ARG A 368 -23.23 5.21 -17.19
N LEU A 369 -21.98 4.98 -17.59
CA LEU A 369 -21.16 3.85 -17.10
C LEU A 369 -20.98 3.92 -15.59
N ILE A 370 -20.74 5.12 -15.06
CA ILE A 370 -20.60 5.41 -13.63
C ILE A 370 -21.93 5.16 -12.91
N ALA A 371 -23.03 5.76 -13.38
CA ALA A 371 -24.35 5.58 -12.75
C ALA A 371 -24.79 4.11 -12.77
N LYS A 372 -24.57 3.39 -13.89
CA LYS A 372 -24.82 1.96 -14.01
C LYS A 372 -23.93 1.15 -13.06
N HIS A 373 -22.66 1.50 -12.94
CA HIS A 373 -21.72 0.82 -12.05
C HIS A 373 -22.08 0.98 -10.58
N LEU A 374 -22.55 2.16 -10.18
CA LEU A 374 -22.90 2.50 -8.81
C LEU A 374 -24.36 2.19 -8.45
N GLY A 375 -25.13 1.61 -9.38
CA GLY A 375 -26.56 1.33 -9.18
C GLY A 375 -27.43 2.58 -9.03
N LEU A 376 -26.97 3.72 -9.54
CA LEU A 376 -27.67 5.01 -9.50
C LEU A 376 -28.69 5.12 -10.65
N TYR A 377 -29.63 4.17 -10.71
CA TYR A 377 -30.56 4.06 -11.84
C TYR A 377 -31.48 5.27 -12.03
N ALA A 378 -31.81 5.99 -10.95
CA ALA A 378 -32.58 7.23 -11.05
C ALA A 378 -31.76 8.35 -11.71
N ASP A 379 -30.49 8.51 -11.30
CA ASP A 379 -29.57 9.48 -11.91
C ASP A 379 -29.26 9.10 -13.38
N LEU A 380 -29.19 7.80 -13.69
CA LEU A 380 -29.08 7.28 -15.07
C LEU A 380 -30.30 7.61 -15.92
N ALA A 381 -31.52 7.43 -15.39
CA ALA A 381 -32.75 7.75 -16.10
C ALA A 381 -32.85 9.26 -16.39
N ASP A 382 -32.46 10.10 -15.42
CA ASP A 382 -32.39 11.54 -15.59
C ASP A 382 -31.33 11.97 -16.64
N LEU A 383 -30.18 11.29 -16.68
CA LEU A 383 -29.14 11.47 -17.71
C LEU A 383 -29.71 11.20 -19.10
N VAL A 384 -30.35 10.05 -19.29
CA VAL A 384 -30.93 9.62 -20.57
C VAL A 384 -32.05 10.57 -21.02
N ALA A 385 -32.89 11.03 -20.10
CA ALA A 385 -34.03 11.91 -20.40
C ALA A 385 -33.64 13.31 -20.88
N ARG A 386 -32.40 13.76 -20.61
CA ARG A 386 -31.90 15.11 -20.94
C ARG A 386 -31.08 15.16 -22.22
N GLU A 387 -30.83 14.03 -22.88
CA GLU A 387 -30.06 14.01 -24.13
C GLU A 387 -30.88 14.56 -25.31
N PRO A 388 -30.31 15.44 -26.16
CA PRO A 388 -30.85 15.66 -27.50
C PRO A 388 -30.82 14.33 -28.27
N GLU A 389 -31.79 14.09 -29.16
CA GLU A 389 -31.94 12.83 -29.91
C GLU A 389 -30.58 12.20 -30.32
N PRO A 390 -30.41 10.88 -30.18
CA PRO A 390 -29.12 10.25 -30.37
C PRO A 390 -28.61 10.46 -31.79
N SER A 391 -27.34 10.86 -31.90
CA SER A 391 -26.56 10.71 -33.13
C SER A 391 -26.60 9.24 -33.59
N ARG A 392 -26.32 8.96 -34.87
CA ARG A 392 -26.35 7.60 -35.43
C ARG A 392 -25.55 6.57 -34.61
N LEU A 393 -24.47 6.98 -33.95
CA LEU A 393 -23.66 6.16 -33.03
C LEU A 393 -24.38 5.83 -31.70
N GLY A 394 -25.28 6.69 -31.23
CA GLY A 394 -26.12 6.42 -30.06
C GLY A 394 -27.10 5.28 -30.30
N ARG A 395 -27.73 5.18 -31.48
CA ARG A 395 -28.81 4.18 -31.70
C ARG A 395 -28.37 2.72 -31.52
N GLU A 396 -27.11 2.38 -31.76
CA GLU A 396 -26.61 1.00 -31.60
C GLU A 396 -26.18 0.70 -30.15
N SER A 397 -25.72 1.70 -29.38
CA SER A 397 -25.46 1.58 -27.92
C SER A 397 -26.74 1.55 -27.09
N TRP A 398 -27.79 2.27 -27.52
CA TRP A 398 -29.05 2.39 -26.78
C TRP A 398 -29.79 1.06 -26.61
N LEU A 399 -29.66 0.14 -27.57
CA LEU A 399 -30.32 -1.17 -27.55
C LEU A 399 -29.56 -2.24 -26.78
N LEU A 400 -28.27 -2.02 -26.47
CA LEU A 400 -27.43 -2.96 -25.71
C LEU A 400 -27.35 -2.62 -24.21
N ASP A 401 -27.66 -1.39 -23.81
CA ASP A 401 -27.46 -0.91 -22.44
C ASP A 401 -28.66 -1.11 -21.49
N LEU A 402 -29.87 -1.25 -22.02
CA LEU A 402 -31.04 -1.69 -21.26
C LEU A 402 -31.14 -3.21 -21.39
N GLY A 403 -30.36 -3.93 -20.58
CA GLY A 403 -30.62 -5.36 -20.38
C GLY A 403 -32.10 -5.55 -20.05
N ASP A 404 -32.73 -6.52 -20.72
CA ASP A 404 -34.15 -6.84 -20.60
C ASP A 404 -34.55 -6.86 -19.11
N PRO A 405 -35.43 -5.96 -18.64
CA PRO A 405 -35.89 -5.96 -17.26
C PRO A 405 -36.97 -7.03 -17.11
N SER A 406 -36.57 -8.30 -17.13
CA SER A 406 -37.38 -9.45 -16.74
C SER A 406 -36.87 -10.09 -15.46
#